data_AF-A0A443Q958-F1
#
_entry.id   AF-A0A443Q958-F1
#
_cell.length_a   1.000
_cell.length_b   1.000
_cell.length_c   1.000
_cell.angle_alpha   90.00
_cell.angle_beta   90.00
_cell.angle_gamma   90.00
#
_symmetry.space_group_name_H-M   'P 1'
#
loop_
_entity.id
_entity.type
_entity.pdbx_description
1 polymer ?
#
loop_
_entity_poly.entity_id
_entity_poly.type
_entity_poly.pdbx_seq_one_letter_code
_entity_poly.pdbx_strand_id
1 'polypeptide(L)' 'RLYVDYRLLNKFSVADWYSLPRIEDLLVRVSVSNYFTTLDLRSGFWQGPMRKSDLPKTTFRTHRGLGI' A
#
# COMPACT_ATOMS: atom_id res chain seq x y z
N ARG A 1 -8.15 -13.35 -9.11
CA ARG A 1 -7.47 -12.12 -8.63
C ARG A 1 -7.47 -11.15 -9.78
N LEU A 2 -8.14 -9.99 -9.63
CA LEU A 2 -8.15 -8.95 -10.66
C LEU A 2 -6.87 -8.12 -10.51
N TYR A 3 -6.20 -7.85 -11.64
CA TYR A 3 -5.03 -6.99 -11.67
C TYR A 3 -5.34 -5.78 -12.52
N VAL A 4 -5.26 -4.60 -11.91
CA VAL A 4 -5.47 -3.33 -12.59
C VAL A 4 -4.11 -2.78 -12.99
N ASP A 5 -3.96 -2.40 -14.25
CA ASP A 5 -2.71 -1.84 -14.77
C ASP A 5 -2.60 -0.34 -14.43
N TYR A 6 -2.00 -0.04 -13.29
CA TYR A 6 -1.73 1.33 -12.85
C TYR A 6 -0.39 1.89 -13.36
N ARG A 7 0.33 1.24 -14.29
CA ARG A 7 1.65 1.72 -14.73
C ARG A 7 1.62 3.13 -15.29
N LEU A 8 0.59 3.46 -16.06
CA LEU A 8 0.42 4.81 -16.61
C LEU A 8 0.09 5.82 -15.50
N LEU A 9 -0.84 5.47 -14.61
CA LEU A 9 -1.22 6.30 -13.48
C LEU A 9 -0.01 6.61 -12.56
N ASN A 10 0.78 5.59 -12.24
CA ASN A 10 1.96 5.70 -11.39
C ASN A 10 3.04 6.63 -11.96
N LYS A 11 3.09 6.85 -13.29
CA LYS A 11 4.02 7.82 -13.91
C LYS A 11 3.60 9.27 -13.68
N PHE A 12 2.30 9.53 -13.51
CA PHE A 12 1.77 10.88 -13.27
C PHE A 12 1.57 11.18 -11.78
N SER A 13 1.58 10.15 -10.93
CA SER A 13 1.50 10.29 -9.49
C SER A 13 2.80 10.85 -8.90
N VAL A 14 2.67 11.74 -7.93
CA VAL A 14 3.81 12.18 -7.11
C VAL A 14 4.21 11.02 -6.20
N ALA A 15 5.48 10.62 -6.25
CA ALA A 15 6.01 9.60 -5.35
C ALA A 15 6.08 10.16 -3.93
N ASP A 16 5.34 9.53 -3.01
CA ASP A 16 5.50 9.78 -1.58
C ASP A 16 6.66 8.94 -1.06
N TRP A 17 7.76 9.60 -0.69
CA TRP A 17 8.96 8.96 -0.19
C TRP A 17 8.81 8.68 1.30
N TYR A 18 8.10 7.60 1.62
CA TYR A 18 8.17 7.04 2.96
C TYR A 18 9.48 6.25 3.10
N SER A 19 10.40 6.77 3.90
CA SER A 19 11.67 6.08 4.20
C SER A 19 11.39 4.79 4.95
N LEU A 20 11.38 3.67 4.23
CA LEU A 20 11.37 2.36 4.86
C LEU A 20 12.68 2.17 5.63
N PRO A 21 12.63 1.83 6.92
CA PRO A 21 13.83 1.57 7.70
C PRO A 21 14.59 0.37 7.11
N ARG A 22 15.92 0.39 7.21
CA ARG A 22 16.71 -0.76 6.78
C ARG A 22 16.44 -1.93 7.72
N ILE A 23 16.57 -3.14 7.18
CA ILE A 23 16.34 -4.37 7.94
C ILE A 23 17.30 -4.44 9.14
N GLU A 24 18.55 -3.99 8.97
CA GLU A 24 19.56 -3.94 10.04
C GLU A 24 19.12 -3.04 11.21
N ASP A 25 18.60 -1.84 10.92
CA ASP A 25 18.12 -0.89 11.93
C ASP A 25 16.95 -1.47 12.73
N LEU A 26 16.04 -2.18 12.03
CA LEU A 26 14.94 -2.90 12.66
C LEU A 26 15.45 -4.02 13.57
N LEU A 27 16.45 -4.78 13.12
CA LEU A 27 17.00 -5.92 13.86
C LEU A 27 17.68 -5.49 15.16
N VAL A 28 18.45 -4.39 15.13
CA VAL A 28 19.10 -3.80 16.32
C VAL A 28 18.06 -3.35 17.35
N ARG A 29 16.96 -2.74 16.89
CA ARG A 29 15.89 -2.30 17.79
C ARG A 29 15.18 -3.46 18.48
N VAL A 30 15.05 -4.57 17.75
CA VAL A 30 14.40 -5.80 18.22
C VAL A 30 15.34 -6.58 19.14
N SER A 31 16.65 -6.62 18.89
CA SER A 31 17.61 -7.41 19.69
C SER A 31 17.73 -7.01 21.17
N VAL A 32 17.25 -5.82 21.56
CA VAL A 32 17.26 -5.35 22.96
C VAL A 32 16.06 -5.89 23.76
N SER A 33 15.06 -6.48 23.09
CA SER A 33 13.83 -6.96 23.74
C SER A 33 13.91 -8.46 24.04
N ASN A 34 13.35 -8.88 25.19
CA ASN A 34 13.31 -10.29 25.58
C ASN A 34 12.08 -11.05 25.05
N TYR A 35 11.05 -10.33 24.57
CA TYR A 35 9.80 -10.89 24.08
C TYR A 35 9.34 -10.18 22.82
N PHE A 36 8.81 -10.94 21.86
CA PHE A 36 8.35 -10.44 20.57
C PHE A 36 6.95 -10.92 20.27
N THR A 37 6.11 -10.02 19.77
CA THR A 37 4.80 -10.35 19.21
C THR A 37 4.73 -9.80 17.80
N THR A 38 4.36 -10.64 16.85
CA THR A 38 4.13 -10.26 15.45
C THR A 38 2.64 -10.10 15.22
N LEU A 39 2.23 -8.98 14.61
CA LEU A 39 0.85 -8.74 14.19
C LEU A 39 0.82 -8.63 12.66
N ASP A 40 0.00 -9.45 12.02
CA ASP A 40 -0.23 -9.40 10.57
C ASP A 40 -1.53 -8.66 10.26
N LEU A 41 -1.48 -7.70 9.34
CA LEU A 41 -2.65 -7.00 8.84
C LEU A 41 -3.18 -7.72 7.60
N ARG A 42 -4.17 -8.61 7.79
CA ARG A 42 -4.83 -9.30 6.68
C ARG A 42 -5.42 -8.29 5.70
N SER A 43 -4.97 -8.33 4.45
CA SER A 43 -5.45 -7.41 3.40
C SER A 43 -5.22 -5.93 3.72
N GLY A 44 -4.11 -5.57 4.39
CA GLY A 44 -3.81 -4.21 4.82
C GLY A 44 -3.94 -3.12 3.73
N PHE A 45 -3.66 -3.46 2.47
CA PHE A 45 -3.88 -2.55 1.33
C PHE A 45 -5.32 -2.04 1.19
N TRP A 46 -6.32 -2.84 1.59
CA TRP A 46 -7.74 -2.49 1.49
C TRP A 46 -8.29 -1.79 2.73
N GLN A 47 -7.52 -1.77 3.82
CA GLN A 47 -7.95 -1.18 5.09
C GLN A 47 -7.71 0.34 5.10
N GLY A 48 -6.73 0.83 4.34
CA GLY A 48 -6.43 2.24 4.21
C GLY A 48 -7.49 2.98 3.38
N PRO A 49 -8.20 3.99 3.93
CA PRO A 49 -9.18 4.72 3.17
C PRO A 49 -8.52 5.60 2.11
N MET A 50 -9.08 5.59 0.91
CA MET A 50 -8.68 6.53 -0.14
C MET A 50 -9.36 7.88 0.06
N ARG A 51 -8.64 8.98 -0.24
CA ARG A 51 -9.27 10.30 -0.27
C ARG A 51 -10.36 10.33 -1.33
N LYS A 52 -11.53 10.89 -1.01
CA LYS A 52 -12.67 10.98 -1.93
C LYS A 52 -12.34 11.69 -3.25
N SER A 53 -11.41 12.65 -3.21
CA SER A 53 -10.90 13.37 -4.39
C SER A 53 -10.07 12.50 -5.34
N ASP A 54 -9.45 11.44 -4.83
CA ASP A 54 -8.54 10.58 -5.58
C ASP A 54 -9.22 9.29 -6.07
N LEU A 55 -10.43 8.99 -5.59
CA LEU A 55 -11.25 7.87 -6.08
C LEU A 55 -11.34 7.82 -7.62
N PRO A 56 -11.63 8.93 -8.33
CA PRO A 56 -11.72 8.90 -9.80
C PRO A 56 -10.42 8.48 -10.48
N LYS A 57 -9.26 8.77 -9.87
CA LYS A 57 -7.94 8.45 -10.43
C LYS A 57 -7.65 6.95 -10.40
N THR A 58 -8.25 6.22 -9.45
CA THR A 58 -8.00 4.77 -9.29
C THR A 58 -9.08 3.91 -9.92
N THR A 59 -10.12 4.52 -10.51
CA THR A 59 -11.17 3.79 -11.23
C THR A 59 -10.60 3.01 -12.42
N PHE A 60 -11.16 1.83 -12.67
CA PHE A 60 -10.83 1.01 -13.84
C PHE A 60 -12.09 0.59 -14.58
N ARG A 61 -11.98 0.42 -15.90
CA ARG A 61 -13.11 0.00 -16.72
C ARG A 61 -13.12 -1.51 -16.88
N THR A 62 -14.25 -2.12 -16.55
CA THR A 62 -14.56 -3.51 -16.86
C THR A 62 -15.56 -3.57 -18.02
N HIS A 63 -15.73 -4.75 -18.63
CA HIS A 63 -16.74 -4.99 -19.65
C HIS A 63 -18.19 -4.76 -19.18
N ARG A 64 -18.44 -4.65 -17.86
CA ARG A 64 -19.76 -4.42 -17.27
C ARG A 64 -19.93 -3.03 -16.63
N GLY A 65 -18.90 -2.17 -16.66
CA GLY A 65 -18.95 -0.84 -16.05
C GLY A 65 -17.65 -0.41 -15.37
N LEU A 66 -17.71 0.67 -14.60
CA LEU A 66 -16.57 1.21 -13.83
C LEU A 66 -16.46 0.50 -12.48
N GLY A 67 -15.26 0.00 -12.17
CA GLY A 67 -14.86 -0.49 -10.86
C GLY A 67 -14.01 0.55 -10.12
N ILE A 68 -14.06 0.49 -8.79
CA ILE A 68 -13.19 1.22 -7.86
C ILE A 68 -12.18 0.27 -7.23
#